data_AF-A0A9N8J2J9-F1
#
_entry.id   AF-A0A9N8J2J9-F1
#
_cell.length_a   1.000
_cell.length_b   1.000
_cell.length_c   1.000
_cell.angle_alpha   90.00
_cell.angle_beta   90.00
_cell.angle_gamma   90.00
#
_symmetry.space_group_name_H-M   'P 1'
#
loop_
_entity.id
_entity.type
_entity.pdbx_description
1 polymer ?
#
loop_
_entity_poly.entity_id
_entity_poly.type
_entity_poly.pdbx_seq_one_letter_code
_entity_poly.pdbx_strand_id
1 'polypeptide(L)'
;MTQTDKIRIKVLNYSLSLEKVASYILGFILDIEDVNLSKSFGNTSNSLSFNQKVNLLLDYGAIEKNDKIKLDLAMSIRNQFMHNLKCETYQYAFNCLDGAENKIKNLYPDLFANEDNEINLEECTEKIFTDSFVILGSMKGGVERKIELLSSSSFNKKLVDSFKNNSKEKFEELLTEILNKELNFQNEEILVNRITKLFTEILVGSVEKISKTKEPLQ
;
A
#
# COMPACT_ATOMS: atom_id res chain seq x y z
N MET A 1 0.08 -20.39 18.85
CA MET A 1 -0.20 -19.89 17.48
C MET A 1 0.34 -20.91 16.51
N THR A 2 -0.53 -21.52 15.69
CA THR A 2 -0.10 -22.51 14.68
C THR A 2 0.69 -21.81 13.56
N GLN A 3 1.39 -22.58 12.71
CA GLN A 3 2.07 -22.00 11.54
C GLN A 3 1.06 -21.35 10.58
N THR A 4 -0.09 -21.99 10.36
CA THR A 4 -1.21 -21.44 9.59
C THR A 4 -1.70 -20.10 10.15
N ASP A 5 -1.87 -20.00 11.48
CA ASP A 5 -2.31 -18.75 12.11
C ASP A 5 -1.31 -17.61 11.86
N LYS A 6 0.01 -17.91 11.89
CA LYS A 6 1.05 -16.92 11.58
C LYS A 6 0.92 -16.39 10.15
N ILE A 7 0.75 -17.28 9.18
CA ILE A 7 0.60 -16.90 7.76
C ILE A 7 -0.65 -16.03 7.57
N ARG A 8 -1.77 -16.44 8.15
CA ARG A 8 -3.03 -15.68 8.09
C ARG A 8 -2.88 -14.28 8.66
N ILE A 9 -2.27 -14.16 9.84
CA ILE A 9 -2.02 -12.85 10.49
C ILE A 9 -1.13 -11.98 9.62
N LYS A 10 -0.04 -12.53 9.07
CA LYS A 10 0.89 -11.83 8.18
C LYS A 10 0.19 -11.27 6.94
N VAL A 11 -0.54 -12.12 6.20
CA VAL A 11 -1.27 -11.71 5.00
C VAL A 11 -2.39 -10.70 5.32
N LEU A 12 -3.07 -10.86 6.46
CA LEU A 12 -4.07 -9.91 6.94
C LEU A 12 -3.45 -8.54 7.20
N ASN A 13 -2.32 -8.50 7.92
CA ASN A 13 -1.62 -7.26 8.26
C ASN A 13 -1.19 -6.50 7.00
N TYR A 14 -0.58 -7.18 6.02
CA TYR A 14 -0.24 -6.54 4.75
C TYR A 14 -1.46 -5.99 4.03
N SER A 15 -2.57 -6.72 4.05
CA SER A 15 -3.77 -6.34 3.31
C SER A 15 -4.50 -5.14 3.94
N LEU A 16 -4.61 -5.11 5.27
CA LEU A 16 -5.17 -3.97 6.01
C LEU A 16 -4.35 -2.69 5.77
N SER A 17 -3.02 -2.85 5.72
CA SER A 17 -2.10 -1.76 5.44
C SER A 17 -2.26 -1.21 4.03
N LEU A 18 -2.31 -2.09 3.01
CA LEU A 18 -2.55 -1.68 1.63
C LEU A 18 -3.87 -0.93 1.50
N GLU A 19 -4.92 -1.43 2.15
CA GLU A 19 -6.23 -0.81 2.13
C GLU A 19 -6.23 0.58 2.77
N LYS A 20 -5.53 0.73 3.89
CA LYS A 20 -5.35 2.02 4.55
C LYS A 20 -4.58 2.99 3.65
N VAL A 21 -3.45 2.57 3.08
CA VAL A 21 -2.66 3.41 2.16
C VAL A 21 -3.48 3.87 0.96
N ALA A 22 -4.25 2.98 0.33
CA ALA A 22 -5.14 3.33 -0.78
C ALA A 22 -6.20 4.38 -0.37
N SER A 23 -6.81 4.24 0.81
CA SER A 23 -7.73 5.23 1.37
C SER A 23 -7.06 6.60 1.57
N TYR A 24 -5.83 6.65 2.09
CA TYR A 24 -5.11 7.90 2.31
C TYR A 24 -4.72 8.61 1.01
N ILE A 25 -4.29 7.85 -0.01
CA ILE A 25 -3.95 8.43 -1.31
C ILE A 25 -5.20 9.03 -1.97
N LEU A 26 -6.32 8.31 -1.94
CA LEU A 26 -7.59 8.85 -2.45
C LEU A 26 -8.07 10.05 -1.64
N GLY A 27 -7.91 10.01 -0.32
CA GLY A 27 -8.18 11.16 0.53
C GLY A 27 -7.36 12.39 0.13
N PHE A 28 -6.06 12.21 -0.11
CA PHE A 28 -5.19 13.26 -0.63
C PHE A 28 -5.66 13.75 -1.99
N ILE A 29 -5.96 12.85 -2.94
CA ILE A 29 -6.44 13.19 -4.29
C ILE A 29 -7.75 14.00 -4.26
N LEU A 30 -8.63 13.71 -3.30
CA LEU A 30 -9.97 14.30 -3.20
C LEU A 30 -10.08 15.43 -2.17
N ASP A 31 -8.94 15.88 -1.59
CA ASP A 31 -8.89 16.93 -0.56
C ASP A 31 -9.75 16.62 0.67
N ILE A 32 -9.74 15.37 1.11
CA ILE A 32 -10.43 14.92 2.33
C ILE A 32 -9.51 15.13 3.53
N GLU A 33 -9.91 16.02 4.42
CA GLU A 33 -9.12 16.41 5.60
C GLU A 33 -8.89 15.25 6.58
N ASP A 34 -9.95 14.52 6.93
CA ASP A 34 -9.86 13.33 7.80
C ASP A 34 -10.41 12.08 7.09
N VAL A 35 -9.49 11.27 6.60
CA VAL A 35 -9.78 10.00 5.91
C VAL A 35 -10.46 8.99 6.84
N ASN A 36 -10.14 9.00 8.14
CA ASN A 36 -10.70 8.02 9.07
C ASN A 36 -12.19 8.28 9.36
N LEU A 37 -12.62 9.54 9.32
CA LEU A 37 -14.01 9.96 9.47
C LEU A 37 -14.78 9.97 8.13
N SER A 38 -14.09 9.75 7.01
CA SER A 38 -14.72 9.69 5.70
C SER A 38 -15.70 8.52 5.59
N LYS A 39 -16.92 8.80 5.11
CA LYS A 39 -17.92 7.76 4.80
C LYS A 39 -17.42 6.76 3.76
N SER A 40 -16.63 7.21 2.79
CA SER A 40 -16.17 6.40 1.65
C SER A 40 -14.83 5.72 1.90
N PHE A 41 -13.97 6.28 2.77
CA PHE A 41 -12.59 5.82 2.94
C PHE A 41 -12.22 5.41 4.37
N GLY A 42 -13.07 5.69 5.36
CA GLY A 42 -12.88 5.28 6.75
C GLY A 42 -13.18 3.80 6.99
N ASN A 43 -13.44 3.42 8.23
CA ASN A 43 -13.68 2.03 8.63
C ASN A 43 -15.16 1.79 8.98
N THR A 44 -16.06 2.02 8.02
CA THR A 44 -17.51 1.81 8.19
C THR A 44 -18.03 0.78 7.21
N SER A 45 -19.24 0.25 7.44
CA SER A 45 -19.91 -0.66 6.50
C SER A 45 -20.21 -0.03 5.13
N ASN A 46 -20.16 1.31 5.04
CA ASN A 46 -20.41 2.05 3.80
C ASN A 46 -19.12 2.41 3.06
N SER A 47 -17.96 2.07 3.62
CA SER A 47 -16.68 2.36 3.02
C SER A 47 -16.48 1.56 1.74
N LEU A 48 -15.79 2.16 0.78
CA LEU A 48 -15.44 1.49 -0.47
C LEU A 48 -14.53 0.30 -0.19
N SER A 49 -14.78 -0.80 -0.88
CA SER A 49 -13.87 -1.95 -0.91
C SER A 49 -12.54 -1.56 -1.55
N PHE A 50 -11.48 -2.31 -1.24
CA PHE A 50 -10.17 -2.12 -1.85
C PHE A 50 -10.22 -2.08 -3.39
N ASN A 51 -10.95 -2.99 -4.03
CA ASN A 51 -11.06 -3.02 -5.50
C ASN A 51 -11.71 -1.73 -6.04
N GLN A 52 -12.76 -1.22 -5.39
CA GLN A 52 -13.35 0.06 -5.77
C GLN A 52 -12.35 1.22 -5.63
N LYS A 53 -11.53 1.24 -4.57
CA LYS A 53 -10.45 2.22 -4.39
C LYS A 53 -9.40 2.12 -5.51
N VAL A 54 -8.97 0.90 -5.86
CA VAL A 54 -8.02 0.66 -6.95
C VAL A 54 -8.56 1.12 -8.29
N ASN A 55 -9.85 0.90 -8.59
CA ASN A 55 -10.46 1.40 -9.82
C ASN A 55 -10.48 2.94 -9.85
N LEU A 56 -10.81 3.60 -8.74
CA LEU A 56 -10.72 5.07 -8.65
C LEU A 56 -9.29 5.59 -8.89
N LEU A 57 -8.28 4.91 -8.34
CA LEU A 57 -6.87 5.26 -8.56
C LEU A 57 -6.47 5.08 -10.03
N LEU A 58 -6.97 4.03 -10.69
CA LEU A 58 -6.74 3.79 -12.11
C LEU A 58 -7.42 4.87 -12.97
N ASP A 59 -8.68 5.18 -12.69
CA ASP A 59 -9.46 6.20 -13.41
C ASP A 59 -8.83 7.60 -13.26
N TYR A 60 -8.26 7.90 -12.10
CA TYR A 60 -7.50 9.13 -11.85
C TYR A 60 -6.12 9.14 -12.53
N GLY A 61 -5.63 7.98 -12.98
CA GLY A 61 -4.30 7.80 -13.56
C GLY A 61 -3.18 7.89 -12.52
N ALA A 62 -3.43 7.53 -11.26
CA ALA A 62 -2.40 7.36 -10.22
C ALA A 62 -1.64 6.04 -10.38
N ILE A 63 -2.31 5.02 -10.92
CA ILE A 63 -1.74 3.70 -11.22
C ILE A 63 -2.07 3.32 -12.66
N GLU A 64 -1.34 2.35 -13.18
CA GLU A 64 -1.56 1.80 -14.53
C GLU A 64 -2.28 0.45 -14.49
N LYS A 65 -2.74 -0.01 -15.65
CA LYS A 65 -3.40 -1.33 -15.77
C LYS A 65 -2.50 -2.47 -15.29
N ASN A 66 -1.19 -2.39 -15.54
CA ASN A 66 -0.23 -3.40 -15.09
C ASN A 66 -0.03 -3.38 -13.58
N ASP A 67 -0.10 -2.21 -12.94
CA ASP A 67 -0.04 -2.08 -11.49
C ASP A 67 -1.24 -2.76 -10.81
N LYS A 68 -2.44 -2.58 -11.40
CA LYS A 68 -3.67 -3.20 -10.92
C LYS A 68 -3.57 -4.73 -10.84
N ILE A 69 -2.84 -5.37 -11.75
CA ILE A 69 -2.67 -6.83 -11.74
C ILE A 69 -2.04 -7.30 -10.41
N LYS A 70 -1.02 -6.59 -9.92
CA LYS A 70 -0.35 -6.92 -8.65
C LYS A 70 -1.26 -6.68 -7.45
N LEU A 71 -1.98 -5.55 -7.46
CA LEU A 71 -2.94 -5.18 -6.41
C LEU A 71 -4.11 -6.19 -6.31
N ASP A 72 -4.66 -6.61 -7.45
CA ASP A 72 -5.72 -7.61 -7.52
C ASP A 72 -5.23 -8.98 -7.03
N LEU A 73 -4.00 -9.35 -7.39
CA LEU A 73 -3.40 -10.62 -6.97
C LEU A 73 -3.15 -10.64 -5.46
N ALA A 74 -2.64 -9.55 -4.87
CA ALA A 74 -2.47 -9.40 -3.42
C ALA A 74 -3.78 -9.68 -2.66
N MET A 75 -4.88 -9.07 -3.11
CA MET A 75 -6.19 -9.28 -2.50
C MET A 75 -6.77 -10.67 -2.76
N SER A 76 -6.46 -11.27 -3.91
CA SER A 76 -6.90 -12.63 -4.22
C SER A 76 -6.24 -13.66 -3.30
N ILE A 77 -4.93 -13.51 -3.05
CA ILE A 77 -4.18 -14.33 -2.08
C ILE A 77 -4.76 -14.15 -0.68
N ARG A 78 -4.97 -12.89 -0.25
CA ARG A 78 -5.62 -12.59 1.03
C ARG A 78 -6.96 -13.28 1.18
N ASN A 79 -7.80 -13.24 0.14
CA ASN A 79 -9.14 -13.84 0.22
C ASN A 79 -9.09 -15.35 0.46
N GLN A 80 -8.08 -16.06 -0.08
CA GLN A 80 -7.89 -17.48 0.24
C GLN A 80 -7.56 -17.68 1.72
N PHE A 81 -6.57 -16.97 2.25
CA PHE A 81 -6.20 -17.12 3.66
C PHE A 81 -7.30 -16.70 4.65
N MET A 82 -8.14 -15.73 4.28
CA MET A 82 -9.18 -15.20 5.18
C MET A 82 -10.50 -15.96 5.11
N HIS A 83 -10.90 -16.44 3.94
CA HIS A 83 -12.23 -17.03 3.73
C HIS A 83 -12.20 -18.54 3.50
N ASN A 84 -11.07 -19.11 3.09
CA ASN A 84 -10.95 -20.55 2.88
C ASN A 84 -10.32 -21.21 4.11
N LEU A 85 -11.15 -21.87 4.93
CA LEU A 85 -10.72 -22.55 6.15
C LEU A 85 -9.63 -23.61 5.93
N LYS A 86 -9.58 -24.20 4.73
CA LYS A 86 -8.59 -25.22 4.34
C LYS A 86 -7.26 -24.62 3.85
N CYS A 87 -7.19 -23.30 3.70
CA CYS A 87 -5.98 -22.62 3.27
C CYS A 87 -4.99 -22.53 4.43
N GLU A 88 -4.01 -23.44 4.41
CA GLU A 88 -2.97 -23.57 5.42
C GLU A 88 -1.57 -23.21 4.90
N THR A 89 -1.37 -23.20 3.58
CA THR A 89 -0.08 -22.97 2.91
C THR A 89 -0.23 -22.02 1.73
N TYR A 90 0.86 -21.37 1.31
CA TYR A 90 0.88 -20.53 0.11
C TYR A 90 0.61 -21.37 -1.14
N GLN A 91 1.18 -22.57 -1.24
CA GLN A 91 0.90 -23.49 -2.34
C GLN A 91 -0.59 -23.79 -2.46
N TYR A 92 -1.28 -24.05 -1.35
CA TYR A 92 -2.73 -24.25 -1.38
C TYR A 92 -3.48 -23.01 -1.84
N ALA A 93 -3.09 -21.82 -1.36
CA ALA A 93 -3.68 -20.55 -1.78
C ALA A 93 -3.56 -20.35 -3.29
N PHE A 94 -2.37 -20.56 -3.86
CA PHE A 94 -2.12 -20.40 -5.29
C PHE A 94 -2.81 -21.46 -6.14
N ASN A 95 -2.92 -22.71 -5.67
CA ASN A 95 -3.68 -23.76 -6.34
C ASN A 95 -5.18 -23.45 -6.42
N CYS A 96 -5.72 -22.69 -5.48
CA CYS A 96 -7.11 -22.23 -5.50
C CYS A 96 -7.34 -21.01 -6.41
N LEU A 97 -6.29 -20.40 -6.94
CA LEU A 97 -6.37 -19.20 -7.76
C LEU A 97 -6.01 -19.52 -9.21
N ASP A 98 -7.03 -19.65 -10.05
CA ASP A 98 -6.86 -20.01 -11.46
C ASP A 98 -5.86 -19.10 -12.20
N GLY A 99 -4.79 -19.74 -12.69
CA GLY A 99 -3.72 -19.08 -13.44
C GLY A 99 -2.83 -18.14 -12.63
N ALA A 100 -2.95 -18.09 -11.29
CA ALA A 100 -2.11 -17.26 -10.45
C ALA A 100 -0.63 -17.69 -10.50
N GLU A 101 -0.35 -18.99 -10.50
CA GLU A 101 1.01 -19.52 -10.57
C GLU A 101 1.76 -19.10 -11.84
N ASN A 102 1.10 -19.18 -13.00
CA ASN A 102 1.69 -18.72 -14.26
C ASN A 102 1.91 -17.20 -14.26
N LYS A 103 0.99 -16.43 -13.65
CA LYS A 103 1.13 -14.98 -13.53
C LYS A 103 2.34 -14.61 -12.67
N ILE A 104 2.52 -15.23 -11.50
CA ILE A 104 3.65 -14.92 -10.62
C ILE A 104 4.99 -15.37 -11.23
N LYS A 105 5.04 -16.50 -11.93
CA LYS A 105 6.26 -16.95 -12.61
C LYS A 105 6.69 -15.97 -13.70
N ASN A 106 5.73 -15.34 -14.37
CA ASN A 106 6.03 -14.29 -15.35
C ASN A 106 6.42 -12.96 -14.69
N LEU A 107 5.83 -12.62 -13.54
CA LEU A 107 6.11 -11.37 -12.84
C LEU A 107 7.43 -11.41 -12.05
N TYR A 108 7.78 -12.56 -11.50
CA TYR A 108 8.90 -12.77 -10.58
C TYR A 108 9.65 -14.07 -10.90
N PRO A 109 10.19 -14.23 -12.12
CA PRO A 109 10.85 -15.48 -12.52
C PRO A 109 12.03 -15.85 -11.62
N ASP A 110 12.76 -14.85 -11.13
CA ASP A 110 13.96 -15.03 -10.32
C ASP A 110 13.69 -15.62 -8.93
N LEU A 111 12.44 -15.54 -8.43
CA LEU A 111 12.02 -16.08 -7.14
C LEU A 111 11.70 -17.58 -7.19
N PHE A 112 11.81 -18.21 -8.36
CA PHE A 112 11.60 -19.66 -8.53
C PHE A 112 12.93 -20.42 -8.62
N ALA A 113 14.00 -19.85 -8.08
CA ALA A 113 15.33 -20.47 -8.08
C ALA A 113 15.48 -21.59 -7.05
N ASN A 114 14.70 -21.58 -5.95
CA ASN A 114 14.76 -22.67 -4.96
C ASN A 114 13.94 -23.88 -5.42
N GLU A 115 14.35 -25.08 -4.99
CA GLU A 115 13.59 -26.31 -5.24
C GLU A 115 12.30 -26.40 -4.40
N ASP A 116 12.21 -25.63 -3.31
CA ASP A 116 11.03 -25.59 -2.45
C ASP A 116 9.99 -24.60 -2.95
N ASN A 117 8.91 -25.13 -3.49
CA ASN A 117 7.82 -24.34 -4.06
C ASN A 117 7.05 -23.54 -2.99
N GLU A 118 6.94 -24.02 -1.75
CA GLU A 118 6.23 -23.28 -0.69
C GLU A 118 7.02 -22.01 -0.33
N ILE A 119 8.34 -22.12 -0.20
CA ILE A 119 9.22 -20.98 0.09
C ILE A 119 9.17 -19.96 -1.06
N ASN A 120 9.29 -20.42 -2.31
CA ASN A 120 9.20 -19.53 -3.48
C ASN A 120 7.87 -18.75 -3.52
N LEU A 121 6.76 -19.41 -3.18
CA LEU A 121 5.43 -18.80 -3.16
C LEU A 121 5.23 -17.84 -1.98
N GLU A 122 5.86 -18.11 -0.83
CA GLU A 122 5.95 -17.16 0.28
C GLU A 122 6.69 -15.89 -0.15
N GLU A 123 7.90 -16.03 -0.69
CA GLU A 123 8.72 -14.90 -1.17
C GLU A 123 7.99 -14.10 -2.26
N CYS A 124 7.33 -14.79 -3.20
CA CYS A 124 6.49 -14.15 -4.21
C CYS A 124 5.34 -13.36 -3.57
N THR A 125 4.69 -13.92 -2.55
CA THR A 125 3.58 -13.25 -1.84
C THR A 125 4.08 -11.97 -1.18
N GLU A 126 5.18 -12.04 -0.43
CA GLU A 126 5.80 -10.87 0.18
C GLU A 126 6.14 -9.81 -0.87
N LYS A 127 6.78 -10.23 -1.98
CA LYS A 127 7.17 -9.33 -3.06
C LYS A 127 5.97 -8.65 -3.72
N ILE A 128 4.86 -9.36 -3.89
CA ILE A 128 3.60 -8.80 -4.42
C ILE A 128 3.08 -7.70 -3.48
N PHE A 129 3.07 -7.93 -2.17
CA PHE A 129 2.63 -6.94 -1.21
C PHE A 129 3.58 -5.73 -1.17
N THR A 130 4.90 -5.95 -1.17
CA THR A 130 5.91 -4.89 -1.24
C THR A 130 5.73 -4.03 -2.50
N ASP A 131 5.62 -4.66 -3.68
CA ASP A 131 5.40 -3.94 -4.93
C ASP A 131 4.06 -3.18 -4.92
N SER A 132 3.03 -3.75 -4.28
CA SER A 132 1.73 -3.09 -4.12
C SER A 132 1.84 -1.81 -3.27
N PHE A 133 2.66 -1.82 -2.21
CA PHE A 133 2.94 -0.59 -1.44
C PHE A 133 3.71 0.43 -2.28
N VAL A 134 4.71 -0.01 -3.05
CA VAL A 134 5.49 0.88 -3.92
C VAL A 134 4.59 1.50 -4.99
N ILE A 135 3.69 0.72 -5.59
CA ILE A 135 2.70 1.20 -6.56
C ILE A 135 1.83 2.28 -5.94
N LEU A 136 1.21 2.01 -4.79
CA LEU A 136 0.32 2.97 -4.14
C LEU A 136 1.10 4.21 -3.67
N GLY A 137 2.30 4.02 -3.11
CA GLY A 137 3.17 5.11 -2.68
C GLY A 137 3.84 5.87 -3.82
N SER A 138 3.77 5.38 -5.06
CA SER A 138 4.36 6.06 -6.20
C SER A 138 3.57 7.35 -6.47
N MET A 139 4.20 8.49 -6.21
CA MET A 139 3.62 9.82 -6.41
C MET A 139 3.64 10.20 -7.90
N LYS A 140 3.17 9.30 -8.77
CA LYS A 140 3.21 9.41 -10.23
C LYS A 140 1.86 9.79 -10.83
N GLY A 141 1.86 10.20 -12.09
CA GLY A 141 0.65 10.40 -12.88
C GLY A 141 -0.28 11.46 -12.28
N GLY A 142 -1.52 11.08 -11.97
CA GLY A 142 -2.50 12.00 -11.38
C GLY A 142 -2.04 12.63 -10.06
N VAL A 143 -1.36 11.86 -9.22
CA VAL A 143 -0.86 12.35 -7.92
C VAL A 143 0.23 13.38 -8.13
N GLU A 144 1.15 13.14 -9.07
CA GLU A 144 2.20 14.10 -9.45
C GLU A 144 1.63 15.43 -9.91
N ARG A 145 0.64 15.39 -10.83
CA ARG A 145 -0.04 16.60 -11.31
C ARG A 145 -0.67 17.40 -10.18
N LYS A 146 -1.30 16.72 -9.20
CA LYS A 146 -1.86 17.39 -8.02
C LYS A 146 -0.78 18.09 -7.20
N ILE A 147 0.35 17.43 -6.97
CA ILE A 147 1.50 18.01 -6.25
C ILE A 147 2.05 19.23 -6.99
N GLU A 148 2.18 19.16 -8.32
CA GLU A 148 2.64 20.27 -9.16
C GLU A 148 1.70 21.48 -9.08
N LEU A 149 0.38 21.25 -9.14
CA LEU A 149 -0.62 22.30 -8.97
C LEU A 149 -0.47 22.99 -7.61
N LEU A 150 -0.33 22.22 -6.53
CA LEU A 150 -0.07 22.77 -5.20
C LEU A 150 1.24 23.58 -5.14
N SER A 151 2.27 23.16 -5.89
CA SER A 151 3.59 23.83 -5.96
C SER A 151 3.60 25.12 -6.78
N SER A 152 2.72 25.20 -7.78
CA SER A 152 2.64 26.32 -8.74
C SER A 152 1.92 27.55 -8.19
N SER A 153 1.19 27.41 -7.07
CA SER A 153 0.85 28.58 -6.25
C SER A 153 2.14 29.15 -5.65
N SER A 154 2.44 30.43 -5.90
CA SER A 154 3.71 31.11 -5.61
C SER A 154 4.18 31.10 -4.14
N PHE A 155 3.42 30.49 -3.23
CA PHE A 155 3.69 30.39 -1.80
C PHE A 155 4.37 29.07 -1.37
N ASN A 156 4.33 27.99 -2.16
CA ASN A 156 4.62 26.64 -1.64
C ASN A 156 5.77 25.86 -2.30
N LYS A 157 6.49 26.40 -3.29
CA LYS A 157 7.52 25.63 -4.03
C LYS A 157 8.62 25.01 -3.16
N LYS A 158 9.21 25.78 -2.22
CA LYS A 158 10.21 25.26 -1.26
C LYS A 158 9.65 24.20 -0.30
N LEU A 159 8.36 24.31 0.02
CA LEU A 159 7.67 23.42 0.96
C LEU A 159 7.34 22.08 0.26
N VAL A 160 6.97 22.12 -1.02
CA VAL A 160 6.76 20.93 -1.83
C VAL A 160 8.08 20.26 -2.24
N ASP A 161 9.14 21.01 -2.53
CA ASP A 161 10.45 20.44 -2.81
C ASP A 161 11.04 19.76 -1.55
N SER A 162 10.88 20.37 -0.38
CA SER A 162 11.23 19.75 0.90
C SER A 162 10.36 18.52 1.21
N PHE A 163 9.09 18.52 0.80
CA PHE A 163 8.18 17.37 0.90
C PHE A 163 8.62 16.21 0.01
N LYS A 164 8.93 16.46 -1.29
CA LYS A 164 9.40 15.43 -2.22
C LYS A 164 10.70 14.78 -1.73
N ASN A 165 11.65 15.59 -1.26
CA ASN A 165 12.95 15.08 -0.82
C ASN A 165 12.87 14.34 0.53
N ASN A 166 12.19 14.89 1.55
CA ASN A 166 12.07 14.22 2.85
C ASN A 166 11.23 12.95 2.80
N SER A 167 10.16 12.92 1.99
CA SER A 167 9.31 11.74 1.88
C SER A 167 10.04 10.60 1.18
N LYS A 168 10.85 10.91 0.16
CA LYS A 168 11.65 9.93 -0.57
C LYS A 168 12.77 9.35 0.30
N GLU A 169 13.59 10.19 0.96
CA GLU A 169 14.66 9.70 1.84
C GLU A 169 14.14 8.85 2.99
N LYS A 170 13.08 9.29 3.69
CA LYS A 170 12.50 8.51 4.79
C LYS A 170 11.86 7.21 4.34
N PHE A 171 11.31 7.17 3.11
CA PHE A 171 10.75 5.96 2.56
C PHE A 171 11.85 4.97 2.15
N GLU A 172 12.94 5.45 1.56
CA GLU A 172 14.11 4.62 1.23
C GLU A 172 14.82 4.10 2.48
N GLU A 173 15.00 4.91 3.52
CA GLU A 173 15.52 4.47 4.83
C GLU A 173 14.61 3.41 5.45
N LEU A 174 13.30 3.59 5.41
CA LEU A 174 12.34 2.64 5.98
C LEU A 174 12.29 1.32 5.19
N LEU A 175 12.30 1.37 3.86
CA LEU A 175 12.44 0.18 3.03
C LEU A 175 13.74 -0.56 3.34
N THR A 176 14.83 0.18 3.55
CA THR A 176 16.13 -0.37 3.94
C THR A 176 16.09 -1.00 5.34
N GLU A 177 15.39 -0.40 6.31
CA GLU A 177 15.18 -0.98 7.65
C GLU A 177 14.29 -2.22 7.64
N ILE A 178 13.27 -2.25 6.77
CA ILE A 178 12.38 -3.40 6.56
C ILE A 178 13.14 -4.56 5.91
N LEU A 179 14.00 -4.27 4.94
CA LEU A 179 14.78 -5.27 4.20
C LEU A 179 15.99 -5.80 5.02
N ASN A 180 16.62 -4.96 5.84
CA ASN A 180 17.85 -5.32 6.56
C ASN A 180 17.64 -5.96 7.93
N LYS A 181 16.41 -6.00 8.45
CA LYS A 181 16.13 -6.76 9.67
C LYS A 181 15.18 -7.90 9.33
N GLU A 182 15.64 -9.13 9.54
CA GLU A 182 14.79 -10.28 9.88
C GLU A 182 14.05 -9.95 11.19
N LEU A 183 13.08 -9.04 11.13
CA LEU A 183 12.36 -8.57 12.30
C LEU A 183 11.37 -9.65 12.69
N ASN A 184 11.72 -10.36 13.76
CA ASN A 184 10.83 -11.18 14.57
C ASN A 184 9.37 -10.67 14.48
N PHE A 185 8.59 -11.37 13.67
CA PHE A 185 7.27 -10.99 13.14
C PHE A 185 6.14 -10.86 14.21
N GLN A 186 6.48 -10.77 15.49
CA GLN A 186 5.50 -10.57 16.57
C GLN A 186 5.00 -9.12 16.70
N ASN A 187 5.56 -8.18 15.94
CA ASN A 187 5.23 -6.75 16.01
C ASN A 187 4.88 -6.13 14.63
N GLU A 188 4.38 -6.92 13.67
CA GLU A 188 3.94 -6.43 12.36
C GLU A 188 2.89 -5.34 12.46
N GLU A 189 1.95 -5.46 13.40
CA GLU A 189 0.94 -4.42 13.67
C GLU A 189 1.61 -3.09 14.07
N ILE A 190 2.71 -3.14 14.82
CA ILE A 190 3.49 -1.95 15.19
C ILE A 190 4.23 -1.39 13.98
N LEU A 191 4.75 -2.24 13.09
CA LEU A 191 5.47 -1.82 11.88
C LEU A 191 4.52 -1.14 10.89
N VAL A 192 3.39 -1.77 10.61
CA VAL A 192 2.28 -1.23 9.82
C VAL A 192 1.74 0.06 10.42
N ASN A 193 1.52 0.08 11.74
CA ASN A 193 1.07 1.29 12.43
C ASN A 193 2.15 2.37 12.38
N ARG A 194 3.45 2.05 12.41
CA ARG A 194 4.54 3.01 12.24
C ARG A 194 4.66 3.53 10.82
N ILE A 195 4.60 2.66 9.80
CA ILE A 195 4.58 3.04 8.38
C ILE A 195 3.38 3.94 8.14
N THR A 196 2.20 3.51 8.58
CA THR A 196 0.99 4.31 8.38
C THR A 196 1.02 5.60 9.18
N LYS A 197 1.50 5.58 10.43
CA LYS A 197 1.63 6.79 11.26
C LYS A 197 2.64 7.75 10.65
N LEU A 198 3.78 7.27 10.13
CA LEU A 198 4.76 8.11 9.45
C LEU A 198 4.21 8.66 8.14
N PHE A 199 3.55 7.85 7.33
CA PHE A 199 2.90 8.30 6.11
C PHE A 199 1.80 9.32 6.41
N THR A 200 1.03 9.10 7.47
CA THR A 200 -0.01 10.02 7.96
C THR A 200 0.61 11.27 8.58
N GLU A 201 1.70 11.20 9.34
CA GLU A 201 2.41 12.36 9.92
C GLU A 201 3.10 13.19 8.84
N ILE A 202 3.64 12.54 7.80
CA ILE A 202 4.21 13.21 6.64
C ILE A 202 3.09 13.90 5.84
N LEU A 203 1.97 13.21 5.56
CA LEU A 203 0.84 13.80 4.85
C LEU A 203 0.14 14.89 5.67
N VAL A 204 -0.28 14.61 6.91
CA VAL A 204 -1.01 15.51 7.81
C VAL A 204 -0.13 16.67 8.26
N GLY A 205 1.12 16.43 8.65
CA GLY A 205 2.05 17.49 9.02
C GLY A 205 2.35 18.46 7.87
N SER A 206 2.30 17.97 6.63
CA SER A 206 2.42 18.79 5.43
C SER A 206 1.12 19.52 5.08
N VAL A 207 -0.04 18.85 5.18
CA VAL A 207 -1.36 19.47 4.97
C VAL A 207 -1.66 20.55 6.02
N GLU A 208 -1.34 20.32 7.29
CA GLU A 208 -1.51 21.31 8.37
C GLU A 208 -0.60 22.53 8.19
N LYS A 209 0.63 22.36 7.70
CA LYS A 209 1.51 23.50 7.41
C LYS A 209 1.04 24.30 6.19
N ILE A 210 0.44 23.62 5.20
CA ILE A 210 -0.16 24.24 4.02
C ILE A 210 -1.50 24.94 4.36
N SER A 211 -2.28 24.40 5.31
CA SER A 211 -3.55 25.00 5.73
C SER A 211 -3.35 26.17 6.69
N LYS A 212 -2.37 26.11 7.61
CA LYS A 212 -2.02 27.21 8.54
C LYS A 212 -1.35 28.41 7.85
N THR A 213 -0.86 28.27 6.62
CA THR A 213 -0.30 29.38 5.82
C THR A 213 -1.33 30.08 4.95
N LYS A 214 -2.57 29.59 4.87
CA LYS A 214 -3.71 30.33 4.32
C LYS A 214 -4.26 31.28 5.39
N GLU A 215 -3.59 32.41 5.63
CA GLU A 215 -4.32 33.55 6.22
C GLU A 215 -5.36 34.05 5.19
N PRO A 216 -6.54 34.51 5.63
CA PRO A 216 -7.56 34.99 4.71
C PRO A 216 -7.05 36.24 3.99
N LEU A 217 -7.09 36.20 2.66
CA LEU A 217 -6.95 37.39 1.83
C LEU A 217 -7.97 38.43 2.31
N GLN A 218 -7.48 39.53 2.91
CA GLN A 218 -8.25 40.75 3.17
C GLN A 218 -8.58 41.47 1.87
#